data_AF-A0A0V0GSG1-F1
#
_entry.id   AF-A0A0V0GSG1-F1
#
_cell.length_a   1.000
_cell.length_b   1.000
_cell.length_c   1.000
_cell.angle_alpha   90.00
_cell.angle_beta   90.00
_cell.angle_gamma   90.00
#
_symmetry.space_group_name_H-M   'P 1'
#
loop_
_entity.id
_entity.type
_entity.pdbx_description
1 polymer ?
#
loop_
_entity_poly.entity_id
_entity_poly.type
_entity_poly.pdbx_seq_one_letter_code
_entity_poly.pdbx_strand_id
1 'polypeptide(L)' 'MEDNGCFPNNVTYNVVVRGFLRCNKISEMASFMKEIAGRGFSFDATTTGFLINVIRENPSVLDIIQSFT' A
#
# COMPACT_ATOMS: atom_id res chain seq x y z
N MET A 1 17.24 6.62 -1.94
CA MET A 1 16.44 7.69 -2.58
C MET A 1 16.27 8.84 -1.60
N GLU A 2 15.73 8.57 -0.41
CA GLU A 2 15.57 9.59 0.64
C GLU A 2 16.90 10.14 1.18
N ASP A 3 17.92 9.29 1.32
CA ASP A 3 19.28 9.72 1.74
C ASP A 3 19.92 10.74 0.78
N ASN A 4 19.42 10.80 -0.47
CA ASN A 4 19.85 11.77 -1.48
C ASN A 4 18.91 12.99 -1.56
N GLY A 5 17.99 13.15 -0.59
CA GLY A 5 16.97 14.20 -0.57
C GLY A 5 15.82 14.01 -1.56
N CYS A 6 15.72 12.85 -2.22
CA CYS A 6 14.64 12.55 -3.16
C CYS A 6 13.56 11.72 -2.47
N PHE A 7 12.48 12.39 -2.07
CA PHE A 7 11.36 11.75 -1.38
C PHE A 7 10.40 11.08 -2.38
N PRO A 8 9.97 9.84 -2.11
CA PRO A 8 8.91 9.22 -2.87
C PRO A 8 7.61 10.03 -2.83
N ASN A 9 6.92 10.05 -3.95
CA ASN A 9 5.59 10.67 -4.07
C ASN A 9 4.48 9.60 -4.07
N ASN A 10 3.22 10.06 -4.13
CA ASN A 10 2.06 9.16 -4.10
C ASN A 10 2.10 8.07 -5.20
N VAL A 11 2.58 8.41 -6.40
CA VAL A 11 2.73 7.46 -7.50
C VAL A 11 3.70 6.34 -7.13
N THR A 12 4.83 6.70 -6.51
CA THR A 12 5.86 5.74 -6.08
C THR A 12 5.30 4.78 -5.03
N TYR A 13 4.59 5.29 -4.03
CA TYR A 13 3.95 4.46 -3.01
C TYR A 13 2.93 3.47 -3.60
N ASN A 14 2.08 3.92 -4.54
CA ASN A 14 1.11 3.05 -5.23
C ASN A 14 1.79 1.95 -6.07
N VAL A 15 2.94 2.23 -6.69
CA VAL A 15 3.72 1.20 -7.40
C VAL A 15 4.20 0.12 -6.43
N VAL A 16 4.76 0.51 -5.28
CA VAL A 16 5.28 -0.43 -4.27
C VAL A 16 4.15 -1.28 -3.68
N VAL A 17 3.03 -0.66 -3.28
CA VAL A 17 1.86 -1.39 -2.76
C VAL A 17 1.35 -2.41 -3.78
N ARG A 18 1.19 -2.03 -5.05
CA ARG A 18 0.78 -2.97 -6.10
C ARG A 18 1.76 -4.13 -6.26
N GLY A 19 3.06 -3.88 -6.11
CA GLY A 19 4.09 -4.92 -6.08
C GLY A 19 3.83 -5.94 -4.97
N PHE A 20 3.58 -5.49 -3.74
CA PHE A 20 3.25 -6.38 -2.64
C PHE A 20 1.96 -7.17 -2.87
N LEU A 21 0.89 -6.51 -3.33
CA LEU A 21 -0.39 -7.16 -3.63
C LEU A 21 -0.24 -8.27 -4.68
N ARG A 22 0.48 -7.99 -5.77
CA ARG A 22 0.74 -8.98 -6.83
C ARG A 22 1.56 -10.18 -6.35
N CYS A 23 2.42 -9.98 -5.37
CA CYS A 23 3.24 -11.05 -4.78
C CYS A 23 2.59 -11.68 -3.54
N ASN A 24 1.36 -11.31 -3.19
CA ASN A 24 0.66 -11.73 -1.97
C ASN A 24 1.47 -11.48 -0.67
N LYS A 25 2.28 -10.42 -0.66
CA LYS A 25 3.15 -10.01 0.46
C LYS A 25 2.44 -9.02 1.38
N ILE A 26 1.34 -9.48 1.97
CA ILE A 26 0.42 -8.63 2.74
C ILE A 26 1.06 -8.06 4.02
N SER A 27 1.92 -8.84 4.68
CA SER A 27 2.62 -8.38 5.90
C SER A 27 3.61 -7.26 5.59
N GLU A 28 4.39 -7.40 4.53
CA GLU A 28 5.33 -6.37 4.07
C GLU A 28 4.59 -5.13 3.59
N MET A 29 3.46 -5.29 2.89
CA MET A 29 2.57 -4.18 2.55
C MET A 29 2.12 -3.41 3.80
N ALA A 30 1.66 -4.12 4.83
CA ALA A 30 1.20 -3.50 6.08
C ALA A 30 2.32 -2.71 6.77
N SER A 31 3.53 -3.29 6.85
CA SER A 31 4.70 -2.61 7.42
C SER A 31 5.05 -1.35 6.63
N PHE A 32 5.02 -1.44 5.30
CA PHE A 32 5.29 -0.31 4.42
C PHE A 32 4.23 0.80 4.56
N MET A 33 2.95 0.42 4.59
CA MET A 33 1.83 1.35 4.81
C MET A 33 1.96 2.09 6.15
N LYS A 34 2.43 1.41 7.20
CA LYS A 34 2.73 2.04 8.49
C LYS A 34 3.85 3.06 8.42
N GLU A 35 4.90 2.80 7.64
CA GLU A 35 6.04 3.72 7.47
C GLU A 35 5.63 5.01 6.74
N ILE A 36 4.71 4.88 5.79
CA ILE A 36 4.21 6.01 5.00
C ILE A 36 2.93 6.62 5.59
N ALA A 37 2.44 6.10 6.72
CA ALA A 37 1.31 6.65 7.44
C ALA A 37 1.65 8.09 7.89
N GLY A 38 0.81 9.04 7.51
CA GLY A 38 1.05 10.47 7.75
C GLY A 38 1.84 11.21 6.66
N ARG A 39 2.34 10.51 5.62
CA ARG A 39 3.02 11.15 4.46
C ARG A 39 2.05 11.57 3.34
N GLY A 40 0.74 11.65 3.62
CA GLY A 40 -0.28 12.03 2.64
C GLY A 40 -0.52 10.99 1.54
N PHE A 41 -0.25 9.71 1.81
CA PHE A 41 -0.48 8.61 0.88
C PHE A 41 -1.99 8.40 0.61
N SER A 42 -2.33 8.13 -0.66
CA SER A 42 -3.68 7.77 -1.07
C SER A 42 -3.64 6.74 -2.20
N PHE A 43 -4.50 5.73 -2.10
CA PHE A 43 -4.63 4.72 -3.15
C PHE A 43 -5.19 5.34 -4.44
N ASP A 44 -4.52 5.08 -5.56
CA ASP A 44 -5.09 5.37 -6.87
C ASP A 44 -6.16 4.33 -7.27
N ALA A 45 -6.89 4.62 -8.35
CA ALA A 45 -7.96 3.75 -8.82
C ALA A 45 -7.46 2.34 -9.18
N THR A 46 -6.24 2.22 -9.72
CA THR A 46 -5.65 0.93 -10.07
C THR A 46 -5.35 0.12 -8.82
N THR A 47 -4.74 0.73 -7.82
CA THR A 47 -4.35 0.11 -6.56
C THR A 47 -5.58 -0.30 -5.75
N THR A 48 -6.62 0.55 -5.74
CA THR A 48 -7.93 0.22 -5.18
C THR A 48 -8.53 -1.02 -5.86
N GLY A 49 -8.46 -1.11 -7.19
CA GLY A 49 -8.94 -2.30 -7.92
C GLY A 49 -8.21 -3.59 -7.52
N PHE A 50 -6.89 -3.52 -7.33
CA PHE A 50 -6.12 -4.67 -6.82
C PHE A 50 -6.51 -5.03 -5.38
N LEU A 51 -6.70 -4.04 -4.50
CA LEU A 51 -7.12 -4.29 -3.12
C LEU A 51 -8.47 -4.99 -3.07
N ILE A 52 -9.45 -4.57 -3.88
CA ILE A 52 -10.77 -5.23 -3.95
C ILE A 52 -10.62 -6.70 -4.32
N ASN A 53 -9.78 -7.02 -5.32
CA ASN A 53 -9.55 -8.41 -5.71
C ASN A 53 -8.92 -9.24 -4.58
N VAL A 54 -7.91 -8.68 -3.90
CA VAL A 54 -7.25 -9.37 -2.78
C VAL A 54 -8.20 -9.53 -1.58
N ILE A 55 -9.01 -8.53 -1.25
CA ILE A 55 -9.99 -8.59 -0.16
C ILE A 55 -11.05 -9.67 -0.43
N ARG A 56 -11.47 -9.84 -1.69
CA ARG A 56 -12.41 -10.89 -2.07
C ARG A 56 -11.87 -12.30 -1.79
N GLU A 57 -10.56 -12.49 -1.92
CA GLU A 57 -9.89 -13.76 -1.65
C GLU A 57 -9.50 -13.89 -0.17
N ASN A 58 -9.13 -12.78 0.47
CA ASN A 58 -8.63 -12.70 1.84
C ASN A 58 -9.26 -11.50 2.58
N PRO A 59 -10.46 -11.66 3.17
CA PRO A 59 -11.19 -10.56 3.79
C PRO A 59 -10.45 -9.86 4.95
N SER A 60 -9.54 -10.57 5.64
CA SER A 60 -8.72 -10.00 6.74
C SER A 60 -7.78 -8.87 6.31
N VAL A 61 -7.53 -8.71 5.01
CA VAL A 61 -6.75 -7.58 4.47
C VAL A 61 -7.49 -6.25 4.71
N LEU A 62 -8.83 -6.27 4.81
CA LEU A 62 -9.60 -5.07 5.10
C LEU A 62 -9.23 -4.46 6.46
N ASP A 63 -9.04 -5.30 7.50
CA ASP A 63 -8.66 -4.85 8.85
C ASP A 63 -7.31 -4.13 8.84
N ILE A 64 -6.38 -4.61 8.00
CA ILE A 64 -5.06 -3.99 7.82
C ILE A 64 -5.23 -2.59 7.24
N ILE A 65 -6.02 -2.43 6.17
CA ILE A 65 -6.22 -1.12 5.52
C ILE A 65 -6.90 -0.14 6.47
N GLN A 66 -7.91 -0.59 7.19
CA GLN A 66 -8.66 0.23 8.15
C GLN A 66 -7.80 0.70 9.33
N SER A 67 -6.73 -0.03 9.68
CA SER A 67 -5.80 0.40 10.73
C SER A 67 -4.98 1.66 10.39
N PHE A 68 -5.02 2.10 9.12
CA PHE A 68 -4.23 3.24 8.61
C PHE A 68 -5.10 4.41 8.09
N THR A 69 -6.43 4.32 8.20
CA THR A 69 -7.39 5.37 7.80
C THR A 69 -7.90 6.12 9.02
#